data_AF-A0A8S9MQ30-F1
#
_entry.id   AF-A0A8S9MQ30-F1
#
_cell.length_a   1.000
_cell.length_b   1.000
_cell.length_c   1.000
_cell.angle_alpha   90.00
_cell.angle_beta   90.00
_cell.angle_gamma   90.00
#
_symmetry.space_group_name_H-M   'P 1'
#
loop_
_entity.id
_entity.type
_entity.pdbx_description
1 polymer ?
#
loop_
_entity_poly.entity_id
_entity_poly.type
_entity_poly.pdbx_seq_one_letter_code
_entity_poly.pdbx_strand_id
1 'polypeptide(L)'
;MRKTKMLEDNWIPDWNEVFEFPLTVPELALLRIEVHEYDMSEKDDFGGQTCLPVWELRQGIRVVPLHNQDGVKCRSVKLLVRLEFV
;
A
#
# COMPACT_ATOMS: atom_id res chain seq x y z
N MET A 1 6.44 -10.56 -3.54
CA MET A 1 6.00 -9.21 -3.13
C MET A 1 6.73 -8.20 -4.00
N ARG A 2 6.06 -7.14 -4.44
CA ARG A 2 6.67 -6.02 -5.16
C ARG A 2 6.89 -4.88 -4.16
N LYS A 3 7.93 -4.08 -4.35
CA LYS A 3 8.23 -2.92 -3.53
C LYS A 3 8.58 -1.74 -4.43
N THR A 4 8.20 -0.55 -4.00
CA THR A 4 8.63 0.69 -4.64
C THR A 4 10.09 0.98 -4.32
N LYS A 5 10.66 1.99 -4.96
CA LYS A 5 11.91 2.61 -4.56
C LYS A 5 11.75 3.30 -3.22
N MET A 6 12.84 3.34 -2.46
CA MET A 6 12.94 4.14 -1.25
C MET A 6 13.06 5.61 -1.63
N LEU A 7 12.37 6.48 -0.89
CA LEU A 7 12.46 7.93 -1.03
C LEU A 7 13.02 8.48 0.29
N GLU A 8 14.14 9.18 0.21
CA GLU A 8 14.84 9.73 1.38
C GLU A 8 14.25 11.10 1.75
N ASP A 9 14.04 11.33 3.07
CA ASP A 9 13.63 12.61 3.67
C ASP A 9 12.41 13.29 3.01
N ASN A 10 11.34 12.52 2.76
CA ASN A 10 10.12 13.04 2.14
C ASN A 10 8.85 12.74 2.93
N TRP A 11 8.19 13.81 3.42
CA TRP A 11 6.92 13.75 4.15
C TRP A 11 5.69 13.50 3.27
N ILE A 12 5.81 13.75 1.96
CA ILE A 12 4.75 13.53 0.96
C ILE A 12 5.36 12.72 -0.19
N PRO A 13 5.64 11.42 0.04
CA PRO A 13 6.28 10.58 -0.96
C PRO A 13 5.38 10.40 -2.18
N ASP A 14 6.00 10.52 -3.36
CA ASP A 14 5.39 10.28 -4.66
C ASP A 14 6.23 9.25 -5.40
N TRP A 15 5.72 8.02 -5.51
CA TRP A 15 6.44 6.93 -6.17
C TRP A 15 6.15 6.84 -7.66
N ASN A 16 4.90 7.07 -8.07
CA ASN A 16 4.43 6.90 -9.45
C ASN A 16 4.86 5.57 -10.09
N GLU A 17 4.95 4.51 -9.28
CA GLU A 17 5.27 3.16 -9.71
C GLU A 17 4.01 2.32 -9.92
N VAL A 18 4.02 1.50 -10.97
CA VAL A 18 2.93 0.59 -11.32
C VAL A 18 3.38 -0.84 -11.12
N PHE A 19 2.52 -1.64 -10.51
CA PHE A 19 2.72 -3.07 -10.33
C PHE A 19 1.55 -3.84 -10.94
N GLU A 20 1.89 -4.92 -11.64
CA GLU A 20 0.92 -5.85 -12.21
C GLU A 20 0.99 -7.19 -11.48
N PHE A 21 -0.18 -7.75 -11.20
CA PHE A 21 -0.34 -9.02 -10.50
C PHE A 21 -1.34 -9.89 -11.28
N PRO A 22 -0.91 -11.02 -11.86
CA PRO A 22 -1.85 -11.95 -12.47
C PRO A 22 -2.65 -12.65 -11.36
N LEU A 23 -3.97 -12.61 -11.45
CA LEU A 23 -4.88 -13.26 -10.49
C LEU A 23 -5.66 -14.38 -11.19
N THR A 24 -5.60 -15.59 -10.62
CA THR A 24 -6.35 -16.75 -11.14
C THR A 24 -7.71 -16.91 -10.47
N VAL A 25 -7.83 -16.55 -9.18
CA VAL A 25 -9.07 -16.59 -8.40
C VAL A 25 -9.22 -15.29 -7.60
N PRO A 26 -9.69 -14.19 -8.23
CA PRO A 26 -9.80 -12.88 -7.58
C PRO A 26 -10.71 -12.87 -6.34
N GLU A 27 -11.69 -13.76 -6.27
CA GLU A 27 -12.67 -13.89 -5.16
C GLU A 27 -12.06 -14.40 -3.86
N LEU A 28 -10.82 -14.91 -3.91
CA LEU A 28 -10.06 -15.34 -2.73
C LEU A 28 -8.83 -14.46 -2.49
N ALA A 29 -8.57 -13.48 -3.36
CA ALA A 29 -7.37 -12.66 -3.32
C ALA A 29 -7.53 -11.44 -2.40
N LEU A 30 -6.43 -11.09 -1.72
CA LEU A 30 -6.31 -9.88 -0.90
C LEU A 30 -5.19 -8.99 -1.46
N LEU A 31 -5.46 -7.70 -1.58
CA LEU A 31 -4.45 -6.67 -1.80
C LEU A 31 -3.97 -6.14 -0.44
N ARG A 32 -2.75 -6.51 -0.07
CA ARG A 32 -2.05 -5.95 1.09
C ARG A 32 -1.05 -4.89 0.63
N ILE A 33 -1.13 -3.71 1.22
CA ILE A 33 -0.16 -2.63 1.01
C ILE A 33 0.42 -2.29 2.37
N GLU A 34 1.74 -2.22 2.43
CA GLU A 34 2.48 -1.83 3.63
C GLU A 34 3.42 -0.69 3.29
N VAL A 35 3.53 0.24 4.23
CA VAL A 35 4.52 1.31 4.20
C VAL A 35 5.51 1.00 5.30
N HIS A 36 6.78 1.02 4.94
CA HIS A 36 7.90 0.82 5.85
C HIS A 36 8.83 2.03 5.73
N GLU A 37 9.31 2.52 6.87
CA GLU A 37 10.34 3.55 6.95
C GLU A 37 11.70 2.85 6.88
N TYR A 38 12.46 3.17 5.85
CA TYR A 38 13.76 2.57 5.63
C TYR A 38 14.80 3.22 6.55
N ASP A 39 15.36 2.45 7.48
CA ASP A 39 16.53 2.83 8.27
C ASP A 39 17.75 2.07 7.73
N MET A 40 18.84 2.79 7.47
CA MET A 40 20.10 2.18 6.99
C MET A 40 20.79 1.29 8.04
N SER A 41 20.42 1.43 9.32
CA SER A 41 21.11 0.79 10.44
C SER A 41 20.35 -0.36 11.11
N GLU A 42 19.03 -0.45 10.92
CA GLU A 42 18.16 -1.46 11.54
C GLU A 42 17.17 -2.09 10.54
N LYS A 43 16.26 -2.93 11.04
CA LYS A 43 15.15 -3.47 10.25
C LYS A 43 14.17 -2.33 9.96
N ASP A 44 13.69 -2.21 8.73
CA ASP A 44 12.70 -1.21 8.35
C ASP A 44 11.54 -1.13 9.36
N ASP A 45 11.24 0.10 9.79
CA ASP A 45 10.19 0.37 10.77
C ASP A 45 8.82 0.36 10.11
N PHE A 46 7.83 -0.24 10.78
CA PHE A 46 6.49 -0.35 10.25
C PHE A 46 5.75 0.99 10.30
N GLY A 47 5.47 1.59 9.15
CA GLY A 47 4.78 2.89 9.02
C GLY A 47 3.26 2.78 8.89
N GLY A 48 2.74 1.62 8.47
CA GLY A 48 1.30 1.37 8.37
C GLY A 48 0.91 0.38 7.28
N GLN A 49 -0.34 -0.08 7.32
CA GLN A 49 -0.85 -1.08 6.39
C GLN A 49 -2.30 -0.89 5.99
N THR A 50 -2.68 -1.53 4.90
CA THR A 50 -4.06 -1.87 4.58
C THR A 50 -4.12 -3.29 4.00
N CYS A 51 -5.23 -3.97 4.18
CA CYS A 51 -5.49 -5.27 3.58
C CYS A 51 -6.93 -5.27 3.09
N LEU A 52 -7.12 -5.33 1.77
CA LEU A 52 -8.40 -5.15 1.11
C LEU A 52 -8.72 -6.38 0.26
N PRO A 53 -9.94 -6.94 0.33
CA PRO A 53 -10.35 -7.97 -0.61
C PRO A 53 -10.40 -7.45 -2.03
N VAL A 54 -9.82 -8.19 -2.98
CA VAL A 54 -9.72 -7.73 -4.37
C VAL A 54 -11.11 -7.51 -4.98
N TRP A 55 -12.09 -8.35 -4.64
CA TRP A 55 -13.46 -8.23 -5.15
C TRP A 55 -14.20 -6.96 -4.68
N GLU A 56 -13.72 -6.26 -3.64
CA GLU A 56 -14.31 -5.00 -3.16
C GLU A 56 -13.65 -3.77 -3.79
N LEU A 57 -12.54 -3.95 -4.50
CA LEU A 57 -11.78 -2.86 -5.07
C LEU A 57 -12.51 -2.23 -6.26
N ARG A 58 -12.45 -0.90 -6.34
CA ARG A 58 -13.06 -0.11 -7.42
C ARG A 58 -11.98 0.52 -8.28
N GLN A 59 -12.07 0.37 -9.61
CA GLN A 59 -11.13 0.96 -10.58
C GLN A 59 -10.98 2.48 -10.46
N GLY A 60 -9.86 3.02 -10.96
CA GLY A 60 -9.54 4.43 -11.01
C GLY A 60 -8.71 4.91 -9.81
N ILE A 61 -8.68 6.22 -9.60
CA ILE A 61 -7.93 6.84 -8.49
C ILE A 61 -8.71 6.67 -7.18
N ARG A 62 -8.05 6.15 -6.15
CA ARG A 62 -8.61 5.85 -4.84
C ARG A 62 -7.69 6.33 -3.73
N VAL A 63 -8.30 6.77 -2.64
CA VAL A 63 -7.60 7.08 -1.39
C VAL A 63 -7.73 5.87 -0.47
N VAL A 64 -6.61 5.33 -0.04
CA VAL A 64 -6.55 4.13 0.81
C VAL A 64 -6.00 4.54 2.19
N PRO A 65 -6.81 4.49 3.26
CA PRO A 65 -6.33 4.81 4.60
C PRO A 65 -5.41 3.70 5.13
N LEU A 66 -4.39 4.08 5.89
CA LEU A 66 -3.52 3.12 6.58
C LEU A 66 -3.96 2.91 8.03
N HIS A 67 -3.58 1.76 8.56
CA HIS A 67 -3.79 1.34 9.95
C HIS A 67 -2.43 1.01 10.58
N ASN A 68 -2.30 1.26 11.88
CA ASN A 68 -1.12 0.90 12.64
C ASN A 68 -1.06 -0.62 12.89
N GLN A 69 -0.06 -1.06 13.66
CA GLN A 69 0.16 -2.47 13.97
C GLN A 69 -1.01 -3.12 14.73
N ASP A 70 -1.71 -2.35 15.55
CA ASP A 70 -2.90 -2.78 16.31
C ASP A 70 -4.18 -2.80 15.44
N GLY A 71 -4.09 -2.44 14.16
CA GLY A 71 -5.24 -2.30 13.27
C GLY A 71 -6.05 -1.02 13.49
N VAL A 72 -5.55 -0.07 14.27
CA VAL A 72 -6.20 1.23 14.48
C VAL A 72 -5.92 2.15 13.30
N LYS A 73 -6.98 2.74 12.75
CA LYS A 73 -6.88 3.66 11.61
C LYS A 73 -6.04 4.88 11.94
N CYS A 74 -5.00 5.12 11.15
CA CYS A 74 -4.21 6.34 11.21
C CYS A 74 -5.05 7.52 10.68
N ARG A 75 -5.26 8.55 11.50
CA ARG A 75 -6.21 9.65 11.17
C ARG A 75 -5.82 10.41 9.90
N SER A 76 -4.53 10.66 9.73
CA SER A 76 -4.00 11.53 8.67
C SER A 76 -3.20 10.80 7.60
N VAL A 77 -2.95 9.49 7.76
CA VAL A 77 -2.07 8.73 6.87
C VAL A 77 -2.89 7.95 5.85
N LYS A 78 -2.67 8.25 4.57
CA LYS A 78 -3.40 7.67 3.44
C LYS A 78 -2.47 7.58 2.23
N LEU A 79 -2.74 6.60 1.36
CA LEU A 79 -2.10 6.47 0.06
C LEU A 79 -3.07 6.87 -1.04
N LEU A 80 -2.58 7.56 -2.06
CA LEU A 80 -3.28 7.77 -3.31
C LEU A 80 -2.82 6.70 -4.29
N VAL A 81 -3.74 5.86 -4.76
CA VAL A 81 -3.44 4.75 -5.68
C VAL A 81 -4.34 4.81 -6.89
N ARG A 82 -3.86 4.31 -8.02
CA ARG A 82 -4.68 4.02 -9.19
C ARG A 82 -4.82 2.50 -9.30
N LEU A 83 -6.05 2.02 -9.36
CA LEU A 83 -6.37 0.60 -9.50
C LEU A 83 -6.97 0.35 -10.89
N GLU A 84 -6.43 -0.63 -11.60
CA GLU A 84 -6.91 -1.05 -12.91
C GLU A 84 -7.09 -2.57 -12.89
N PHE A 85 -8.19 -3.04 -13.48
CA PHE A 85 -8.48 -4.46 -13.68
C PHE A 85 -8.65 -4.67 -15.17
N VAL A 86 -7.83 -5.52 -15.77
CA VAL A 86 -7.81 -5.81 -17.21
C VAL A 86 -8.28 -7.24 -17.42
#